data_AF-A0A9X1B663-F1
#
_entry.id   AF-A0A9X1B663-F1
#
_cell.length_a   1.000
_cell.length_b   1.000
_cell.length_c   1.000
_cell.angle_alpha   90.00
_cell.angle_beta   90.00
_cell.angle_gamma   90.00
#
_symmetry.space_group_name_H-M   'P 1'
#
loop_
_entity.id
_entity.type
_entity.pdbx_description
1 polymer ?
#
loop_
_entity_poly.entity_id
_entity_poly.type
_entity_poly.pdbx_seq_one_letter_code
_entity_poly.pdbx_strand_id
1 'polypeptide(L)' 'MPSVSALLDSRTERALRAFRGRLQERFGTQLPGMVLFGSRARGDHRDDSDADVAVFLQPVTDTIAA' A
#
# COMPACT_ATOMS: atom_id res chain seq x y z
N MET A 1 11.48 18.74 -3.26
CA MET A 1 11.28 17.48 -2.51
C MET A 1 11.09 16.37 -3.53
N PRO A 2 12.01 15.39 -3.64
CA PRO A 2 11.79 14.27 -4.53
C PRO A 2 10.56 13.49 -4.05
N SER A 3 9.65 13.19 -4.97
CA SER A 3 8.48 12.37 -4.69
C SER A 3 8.97 10.97 -4.27
N VAL A 4 8.36 10.39 -3.23
CA VAL A 4 8.69 9.04 -2.69
C VAL A 4 8.66 7.96 -3.78
N SER A 5 7.93 8.20 -4.87
CA SER A 5 7.91 7.36 -6.07
C SER A 5 9.26 7.21 -6.78
N ALA A 6 10.17 8.17 -6.66
CA ALA A 6 11.46 8.17 -7.37
C ALA A 6 12.51 7.21 -6.76
N LEU A 7 12.24 6.63 -5.58
CA LEU A 7 13.13 5.71 -4.86
C LEU A 7 12.68 4.24 -4.93
N LEU A 8 11.56 3.94 -5.61
CA LEU A 8 11.06 2.57 -5.73
C LEU A 8 11.43 2.00 -7.09
N ASP A 9 11.98 0.80 -7.10
CA ASP A 9 12.20 0.08 -8.35
C ASP A 9 10.85 -0.18 -9.06
N SER A 10 10.89 -0.23 -10.39
CA SER A 10 9.67 -0.35 -11.21
C SER A 10 8.89 -1.64 -10.97
N ARG A 11 9.50 -2.70 -10.40
CA ARG A 11 8.77 -3.94 -10.07
C ARG A 11 7.96 -3.73 -8.79
N THR A 12 8.57 -3.17 -7.76
CA THR A 12 7.90 -2.84 -6.50
C THR A 12 6.75 -1.87 -6.74
N GLU A 13 6.95 -0.83 -7.54
CA GLU A 13 5.86 0.11 -7.85
C GLU A 13 4.66 -0.57 -8.52
N ARG A 14 4.91 -1.44 -9.52
CA ARG A 14 3.84 -2.20 -10.18
C ARG A 14 3.11 -3.14 -9.22
N ALA A 15 3.85 -3.82 -8.34
CA ALA A 15 3.26 -4.72 -7.35
C ALA A 15 2.36 -3.96 -6.37
N LEU A 16 2.82 -2.80 -5.87
CA LEU A 16 2.03 -1.94 -4.97
C LEU A 16 0.76 -1.42 -5.65
N ARG A 17 0.85 -1.00 -6.91
CA ARG A 17 -0.33 -0.55 -7.68
C ARG A 17 -1.34 -1.68 -7.88
N ALA A 18 -0.88 -2.88 -8.24
CA ALA A 18 -1.74 -4.04 -8.39
C ALA A 18 -2.40 -4.46 -7.06
N PHE A 19 -1.63 -4.42 -5.97
CA PHE A 19 -2.13 -4.72 -4.63
C PHE A 19 -3.19 -3.70 -4.19
N ARG A 20 -2.95 -2.41 -4.39
CA ARG A 20 -3.93 -1.34 -4.13
C ARG A 20 -5.23 -1.55 -4.93
N GLY A 21 -5.13 -1.92 -6.20
CA GLY A 21 -6.31 -2.20 -7.03
C GLY A 21 -7.18 -3.31 -6.44
N ARG A 22 -6.57 -4.43 -6.03
CA ARG A 22 -7.29 -5.54 -5.37
C ARG A 22 -7.90 -5.13 -4.02
N LEU A 23 -7.21 -4.29 -3.25
CA LEU A 23 -7.76 -3.75 -2.00
C LEU A 23 -8.96 -2.83 -2.26
N GLN A 24 -8.92 -2.01 -3.30
CA GLN A 24 -10.04 -1.15 -3.70
C GLN A 24 -11.24 -1.97 -4.20
N GLU A 25 -11.01 -3.03 -4.97
CA GLU A 25 -12.08 -3.94 -5.41
C GLU A 25 -12.75 -4.63 -4.21
N ARG A 26 -11.97 -5.02 -3.21
CA ARG A 26 -12.47 -5.77 -2.05
C ARG A 26 -13.12 -4.89 -0.97
N PHE A 27 -12.53 -3.72 -0.69
CA PHE A 27 -12.93 -2.87 0.45
C PHE A 27 -13.53 -1.53 0.03
N GLY A 28 -13.46 -1.15 -1.25
CA GLY A 28 -14.10 0.04 -1.79
C GLY A 28 -13.77 1.32 -1.00
N THR A 29 -14.82 2.00 -0.54
CA THR A 29 -14.73 3.24 0.24
C THR A 29 -14.14 3.05 1.63
N GLN A 30 -14.06 1.81 2.12
CA GLN A 30 -13.48 1.49 3.42
C GLN A 30 -11.95 1.46 3.42
N LEU A 31 -11.30 1.71 2.28
CA LEU A 31 -9.84 1.84 2.16
C LEU A 31 -9.42 3.32 2.12
N PRO A 32 -9.30 4.00 3.28
CA PRO A 32 -8.85 5.39 3.34
C PRO A 32 -7.43 5.57 2.82
N GLY A 33 -6.56 4.55 2.91
CA GLY A 33 -5.21 4.67 2.39
C GLY A 33 -4.33 3.45 2.56
N MET A 34 -3.21 3.50 1.85
CA MET A 34 -2.15 2.51 1.86
C MET A 34 -0.82 3.25 1.86
N VAL A 35 0.08 2.90 2.78
CA VAL A 35 1.36 3.59 2.97
C VAL A 35 2.49 2.56 2.93
N LEU A 36 3.54 2.86 2.16
CA LEU A 36 4.75 2.05 2.16
C LEU A 36 5.54 2.29 3.44
N PHE A 37 5.96 1.20 4.08
CA PHE A 37 6.77 1.18 5.29
C PHE A 37 8.10 0.46 5.04
N GLY A 38 8.92 0.37 6.09
CA GLY A 38 10.17 -0.38 6.05
C GLY A 38 11.35 0.38 5.45
N SER A 39 12.42 -0.36 5.16
CA SER A 39 13.68 0.17 4.63
C SER A 39 13.50 0.91 3.30
N ARG A 40 12.54 0.47 2.47
CA ARG A 40 12.16 1.14 1.21
C ARG A 40 11.59 2.54 1.39
N ALA A 41 10.82 2.77 2.46
CA ALA A 41 10.29 4.09 2.77
C ALA A 41 11.37 5.05 3.31
N ARG A 42 12.42 4.50 3.94
CA ARG A 42 13.56 5.27 4.48
C ARG A 42 14.69 5.50 3.49
N GLY A 43 14.71 4.79 2.36
CA GLY A 43 15.76 4.93 1.34
C GLY A 43 17.03 4.11 1.60
N ASP A 44 17.07 3.30 2.67
CA ASP A 44 18.21 2.44 3.03
C ASP A 44 18.04 1.00 2.50
N HIS A 45 17.22 0.79 1.48
CA HIS A 45 16.93 -0.56 0.99
C HIS A 45 18.09 -1.13 0.16
N ARG A 46 18.22 -2.45 0.15
CA ARG A 46 19.01 -3.17 -0.86
C ARG A 46 18.05 -3.68 -1.95
N ASP A 47 18.57 -3.93 -3.15
CA ASP A 47 17.77 -4.37 -4.30
C ASP A 47 16.97 -5.67 -4.07
N ASP A 48 17.38 -6.48 -3.09
CA ASP A 48 16.75 -7.74 -2.67
C ASP A 48 15.77 -7.60 -1.49
N SER A 49 15.57 -6.39 -0.95
CA SER A 49 14.69 -6.21 0.21
C SER A 49 13.22 -6.52 -0.13
N ASP A 50 12.40 -6.85 0.86
CA ASP A 50 10.94 -6.96 0.73
C ASP A 50 10.25 -5.59 0.89
N ALA A 51 9.01 -5.47 0.40
CA ALA A 51 8.23 -4.24 0.45
C ALA A 51 7.11 -4.36 1.50
N ASP A 52 7.28 -3.68 2.63
CA ASP A 52 6.29 -3.67 3.71
C ASP A 52 5.26 -2.56 3.50
N VAL A 53 3.98 -2.87 3.69
CA VAL A 53 2.88 -1.92 3.46
C VAL A 53 1.91 -1.94 4.63
N ALA A 54 1.60 -0.76 5.16
CA ALA A 54 0.49 -0.58 6.08
C ALA A 54 -0.79 -0.24 5.31
N VAL A 55 -1.87 -0.96 5.62
CA VAL A 55 -3.20 -0.76 5.03
C VAL A 55 -4.13 -0.26 6.12
N PHE A 56 -4.76 0.89 5.89
CA PHE A 56 -5.75 1.44 6.82
C PHE A 56 -7.14 1.11 6.28
N LEU A 57 -7.98 0.50 7.10
CA LEU A 57 -9.37 0.19 6.76
C LEU A 57 -10.32 0.85 7.76
N GLN A 58 -11.43 1.39 7.27
CA GLN A 58 -12.51 1.88 8.11
C GLN A 58 -13.36 0.71 8.61
N PRO A 59 -13.72 0.67 9.92
CA PRO A 59 -14.63 -0.33 10.44
C PRO A 59 -15.98 -0.27 9.70
N VAL A 60 -16.60 -1.42 9.43
CA VAL A 60 -18.01 -1.46 9.05
C VAL A 60 -18.81 -1.27 10.35
N THR A 61 -19.44 -0.11 10.52
CA THR A 61 -20.25 0.17 11.72
C THR A 61 -21.73 -0.20 11.51
N ASP A 62 -22.18 -0.24 10.25
CA ASP A 62 -23.55 -0.59 9.87
C ASP A 62 -23.59 -1.97 9.20
N THR A 63 -23.46 -3.02 10.00
CA THR A 63 -23.77 -4.38 9.55
C THR A 63 -25.22 -4.73 9.89
N ILE A 64 -26.10 -4.71 8.89
CA ILE A 64 -27.25 -5.62 8.87
C ILE A 64 -26.68 -6.95 8.39
N ALA A 65 -26.37 -7.84 9.33
CA ALA A 65 -26.05 -9.22 8.98
C ALA A 65 -27.30 -9.85 8.37
N ALA A 66 -27.28 -10.06 7.05
CA ALA A 66 -28.28 -10.82 6.30
C ALA A 66 -27.76 -12.25 6.09
#